data_AF-A0A0G9MKZ1-F1
#
_entry.id   AF-A0A0G9MKZ1-F1
#
_cell.length_a   1.000
_cell.length_b   1.000
_cell.length_c   1.000
_cell.angle_alpha   90.00
_cell.angle_beta   90.00
_cell.angle_gamma   90.00
#
_symmetry.space_group_name_H-M   'P 1'
#
loop_
_entity.id
_entity.type
_entity.pdbx_description
1 polymer ?
#
loop_
_entity_poly.entity_id
_entity_poly.type
_entity_poly.pdbx_seq_one_letter_code
_entity_poly.pdbx_strand_id
1 'polypeptide(L)'
;MKIIATLFLSALIFLAVPARATPEDIITLRDEVFAIGPDSVFVLRTSRDNMGSYYNLQIESHLVRIDLESGDETSWLVYRALRQTVFDEDPALERHETVTQSVGYWHDPFAVIADAGATFHAGSSDAGMRLPQPETGEAEPDRFTIRYDRDVIFAFSQMQARARARSAVDVFGQSLFDAPRMSTASTRELFLEMFAGMMSEWGVCDFATDGLPEGMGDRRIQLVRMQCGDEDVDNSLSLIQLARPTGADSENRR
;
A
#
# COMPACT_ATOMS: atom_id res chain seq x y z
N MET A 1 45.23 3.78 41.11
CA MET A 1 44.87 2.71 40.15
C MET A 1 43.50 2.05 40.39
N LYS A 2 42.54 2.68 41.11
CA LYS A 2 41.17 2.13 41.29
C LYS A 2 40.08 2.84 40.48
N ILE A 3 40.40 3.96 39.82
CA ILE A 3 39.41 4.82 39.13
C ILE A 3 39.20 4.39 37.66
N ILE A 4 40.18 3.72 37.03
CA ILE A 4 40.11 3.29 35.62
C ILE A 4 39.21 2.05 35.46
N ALA A 5 39.10 1.19 36.48
CA ALA A 5 38.27 -0.01 36.43
C ALA A 5 36.76 0.29 36.43
N THR A 6 36.33 1.41 37.03
CA THR A 6 34.91 1.77 37.13
C THR A 6 34.36 2.35 35.83
N LEU A 7 35.19 3.00 35.00
CA LEU A 7 34.78 3.59 33.73
C LEU A 7 34.55 2.54 32.62
N PHE A 8 35.27 1.41 32.66
CA PHE A 8 35.08 0.32 31.70
C PHE A 8 33.80 -0.50 31.95
N LEU A 9 33.34 -0.59 33.20
CA LEU A 9 32.14 -1.36 33.52
C LEU A 9 30.84 -0.63 33.12
N SER A 10 30.85 0.71 33.12
CA SER A 10 29.71 1.53 32.69
C SER A 10 29.49 1.53 31.18
N ALA A 11 30.55 1.34 30.39
CA ALA A 11 30.45 1.31 28.92
C ALA A 11 29.86 0.01 28.38
N LEU A 12 29.96 -1.10 29.12
CA LEU A 12 29.40 -2.41 28.71
C LEU A 12 27.89 -2.53 28.92
N ILE A 13 27.29 -1.69 29.77
CA ILE A 13 25.84 -1.72 30.05
C ILE A 13 25.04 -1.00 28.93
N PHE A 14 25.67 -0.15 28.12
CA PHE A 14 24.99 0.63 27.07
C PHE A 14 24.92 -0.04 25.69
N LEU A 15 25.47 -1.24 25.51
CA LEU A 15 25.45 -1.95 24.22
C LEU A 15 24.52 -3.17 24.19
N ALA A 16 23.85 -3.49 25.30
CA ALA A 16 22.82 -4.51 25.31
C ALA A 16 21.48 -3.88 24.92
N VAL A 17 21.32 -3.48 23.65
CA VAL A 17 19.98 -3.34 23.10
C VAL A 17 19.33 -4.71 23.24
N PRO A 18 18.22 -4.86 23.98
CA PRO A 18 17.58 -6.15 24.13
C PRO A 18 17.23 -6.64 22.72
N ALA A 19 17.86 -7.75 22.30
CA ALA A 19 17.45 -8.44 21.10
C ALA A 19 15.96 -8.77 21.28
N ARG A 20 15.09 -8.11 20.52
CA ARG A 20 13.65 -8.39 20.55
C ARG A 20 13.47 -9.81 20.00
N ALA A 21 12.88 -10.68 20.82
CA ALA A 21 12.68 -12.09 20.47
C ALA A 21 11.70 -12.26 19.30
N THR A 22 10.85 -11.26 19.05
CA THR A 22 9.91 -11.17 17.92
C THR A 22 10.24 -9.92 17.10
N PRO A 23 10.03 -9.93 15.78
CA PRO A 23 10.09 -8.70 15.00
C PRO A 23 8.94 -7.77 15.40
N GLU A 24 9.03 -6.53 14.94
CA GLU A 24 7.88 -5.64 14.94
C GLU A 24 6.83 -6.16 13.97
N ASP A 25 5.55 -5.98 14.29
CA ASP A 25 4.45 -6.35 13.40
C ASP A 25 4.41 -5.33 12.25
N ILE A 26 4.68 -5.81 11.04
CA ILE A 26 4.82 -5.00 9.83
C ILE A 26 3.73 -5.42 8.84
N ILE A 27 2.98 -4.42 8.38
CA ILE A 27 2.03 -4.57 7.27
C ILE A 27 2.36 -3.58 6.19
N THR A 28 2.49 -4.11 4.97
CA THR A 28 2.60 -3.32 3.75
C THR A 28 1.36 -3.49 2.90
N LEU A 29 0.97 -2.44 2.18
CA LEU A 29 -0.15 -2.44 1.27
C LEU A 29 0.29 -1.84 -0.07
N ARG A 30 -0.08 -2.49 -1.17
CA ARG A 30 0.31 -2.05 -2.52
C ARG A 30 -0.82 -2.24 -3.52
N ASP A 31 -1.18 -1.16 -4.21
CA ASP A 31 -2.12 -1.16 -5.34
C ASP A 31 -1.39 -1.31 -6.67
N GLU A 32 -1.89 -2.14 -7.58
CA GLU A 32 -1.43 -2.24 -8.97
C GLU A 32 -2.63 -2.15 -9.90
N VAL A 33 -2.57 -1.39 -10.99
CA VAL A 33 -3.70 -1.35 -11.93
C VAL A 33 -3.85 -2.73 -12.58
N PHE A 34 -5.09 -3.20 -12.64
CA PHE A 34 -5.42 -4.51 -13.17
C PHE A 34 -6.31 -4.44 -14.40
N ALA A 35 -7.26 -3.50 -14.41
CA ALA A 35 -8.13 -3.26 -15.54
C ALA A 35 -8.67 -1.83 -15.52
N ILE A 36 -9.14 -1.37 -16.67
CA ILE A 36 -9.78 -0.06 -16.82
C ILE A 36 -11.11 -0.26 -17.53
N GLY A 37 -12.18 0.21 -16.90
CA GLY A 37 -13.53 0.24 -17.44
C GLY A 37 -13.95 1.63 -17.90
N PRO A 38 -15.19 1.78 -18.41
CA PRO A 38 -15.72 3.06 -18.86
C PRO A 38 -15.89 4.08 -17.72
N ASP A 39 -16.23 3.61 -16.53
CA ASP A 39 -16.60 4.41 -15.35
C ASP A 39 -15.76 4.08 -14.11
N SER A 40 -14.80 3.17 -14.24
CA SER A 40 -14.09 2.62 -13.09
C SER A 40 -12.68 2.18 -13.44
N VAL A 41 -11.82 2.20 -12.43
CA VAL A 41 -10.49 1.59 -12.48
C VAL A 41 -10.45 0.43 -11.50
N PHE A 42 -9.86 -0.67 -11.92
CA PHE A 42 -9.68 -1.85 -11.10
C PHE A 42 -8.22 -1.95 -10.71
N VAL A 43 -7.96 -2.11 -9.41
CA VAL A 43 -6.61 -2.32 -8.88
C VAL A 43 -6.53 -3.63 -8.13
N LEU A 44 -5.41 -4.33 -8.22
CA LEU A 44 -5.05 -5.39 -7.29
C LEU A 44 -4.37 -4.75 -6.08
N ARG A 45 -5.08 -4.73 -4.96
CA ARG A 45 -4.53 -4.31 -3.66
C ARG A 45 -4.00 -5.53 -2.93
N THR A 46 -2.69 -5.59 -2.73
CA THR A 46 -2.02 -6.68 -2.03
C THR A 46 -1.53 -6.22 -0.66
N SER A 47 -1.90 -6.94 0.39
CA SER A 47 -1.33 -6.81 1.72
C SER A 47 -0.23 -7.86 1.94
N ARG A 48 0.83 -7.48 2.64
CA ARG A 48 1.81 -8.42 3.19
C ARG A 48 2.02 -8.12 4.65
N ASP A 49 1.86 -9.14 5.48
CA ASP A 49 1.81 -9.03 6.93
C ASP A 49 2.73 -10.08 7.54
N ASN A 50 3.77 -9.66 8.26
CA ASN A 50 4.75 -10.58 8.84
C ASN A 50 4.24 -11.34 10.07
N MET A 51 3.02 -11.04 10.53
CA MET A 51 2.36 -11.72 11.65
C MET A 51 3.14 -11.68 12.98
N GLY A 52 4.03 -10.70 13.15
CA GLY A 52 4.93 -10.66 14.31
C GLY A 52 5.92 -11.82 14.34
N SER A 53 6.29 -12.32 13.16
CA SER A 53 7.18 -13.46 12.95
C SER A 53 8.29 -13.13 11.95
N TYR A 54 9.50 -13.59 12.22
CA TYR A 54 10.59 -13.56 11.21
C TYR A 54 10.40 -14.62 10.11
N TYR A 55 9.46 -15.55 10.33
CA TYR A 55 9.36 -16.78 9.57
C TYR A 55 8.02 -16.94 8.86
N ASN A 56 7.04 -16.10 9.20
CA ASN A 56 5.71 -16.15 8.63
C ASN A 56 5.40 -14.87 7.86
N LEU A 57 4.62 -15.01 6.79
CA LEU A 57 4.14 -13.90 5.99
C LEU A 57 2.75 -14.27 5.46
N GLN A 58 1.73 -13.54 5.88
CA GLN A 58 0.41 -13.58 5.28
C GLN A 58 0.35 -12.61 4.11
N ILE A 59 -0.17 -13.10 2.99
CA ILE A 59 -0.35 -12.35 1.76
C ILE A 59 -1.82 -12.42 1.40
N GLU A 60 -2.47 -11.27 1.24
CA GLU A 60 -3.84 -11.20 0.72
C GLU A 60 -3.89 -10.28 -0.48
N SER A 61 -4.59 -10.67 -1.54
CA SER A 61 -4.84 -9.79 -2.68
C SER A 61 -6.35 -9.66 -2.90
N HIS A 62 -6.78 -8.42 -3.05
CA HIS A 62 -8.14 -8.06 -3.40
C HIS A 62 -8.15 -7.37 -4.75
N LEU A 63 -9.12 -7.71 -5.59
CA LEU A 63 -9.52 -6.83 -6.68
C LEU A 63 -10.36 -5.70 -6.08
N VAL A 64 -10.00 -4.46 -6.34
CA VAL A 64 -10.71 -3.27 -5.86
C VAL A 64 -11.15 -2.46 -7.07
N ARG A 65 -12.47 -2.27 -7.22
CA ARG A 65 -13.05 -1.33 -8.19
C ARG A 65 -13.14 0.03 -7.54
N ILE A 66 -12.63 1.05 -8.21
CA ILE A 66 -12.70 2.46 -7.82
C ILE A 66 -13.60 3.15 -8.85
N ASP A 67 -14.73 3.69 -8.40
CA ASP A 67 -15.60 4.50 -9.24
C ASP A 67 -14.90 5.82 -9.63
N LEU A 68 -14.90 6.16 -10.92
CA LEU A 68 -14.20 7.35 -11.42
C LEU A 68 -14.89 8.66 -11.01
N GLU A 69 -16.21 8.64 -10.81
CA GLU A 69 -17.03 9.81 -10.47
C GLU A 69 -17.08 10.05 -8.95
N SER A 70 -17.41 9.04 -8.16
CA SER A 70 -17.53 9.18 -6.71
C SER A 70 -16.22 8.91 -5.97
N GLY A 71 -15.35 8.04 -6.52
CA GLY A 71 -14.18 7.51 -5.84
C GLY A 71 -14.49 6.35 -4.88
N ASP A 72 -15.73 5.88 -4.82
CA ASP A 72 -16.14 4.78 -3.96
C ASP A 72 -15.43 3.47 -4.34
N GLU A 73 -15.10 2.67 -3.34
CA GLU A 73 -14.41 1.40 -3.51
C GLU A 73 -15.34 0.19 -3.28
N THR A 74 -15.26 -0.81 -4.15
CA THR A 74 -15.81 -2.15 -3.93
C THR A 74 -14.69 -3.17 -4.01
N SER A 75 -14.62 -4.12 -3.09
CA SER A 75 -13.51 -5.08 -3.02
C SER A 75 -13.97 -6.54 -3.10
N TRP A 76 -13.14 -7.37 -3.72
CA TRP A 76 -13.33 -8.82 -3.84
C TRP A 76 -12.04 -9.52 -3.48
N LEU A 77 -12.09 -10.47 -2.53
CA LEU A 77 -10.94 -11.29 -2.19
C LEU A 77 -10.65 -12.29 -3.34
N VAL A 78 -9.43 -12.25 -3.87
CA VAL A 78 -9.00 -13.07 -5.02
C VAL A 78 -7.85 -14.01 -4.71
N TYR A 79 -7.05 -13.69 -3.68
CA TYR A 79 -5.96 -14.56 -3.23
C TYR A 79 -5.65 -14.37 -1.73
N ARG A 80 -5.31 -15.47 -1.05
CA ARG A 80 -4.80 -15.48 0.34
C ARG A 80 -3.83 -16.64 0.49
N ALA A 81 -2.64 -16.36 1.02
CA ALA A 81 -1.68 -17.40 1.32
C ALA A 81 -0.88 -17.08 2.58
N LEU A 82 -0.43 -18.15 3.22
CA LEU A 82 0.53 -18.09 4.31
C LEU A 82 1.86 -18.66 3.79
N ARG A 83 2.90 -17.85 3.78
CA ARG A 83 4.27 -18.32 3.65
C ARG A 83 4.82 -18.55 5.05
N GLN A 84 5.41 -19.72 5.29
CA GLN A 84 6.00 -20.10 6.56
C GLN A 84 7.36 -20.78 6.31
N THR A 85 8.30 -20.61 7.24
CA THR A 85 9.52 -21.43 7.27
C THR A 85 9.21 -22.77 7.92
N VAL A 86 9.50 -23.85 7.22
CA VAL A 86 9.51 -25.19 7.78
C VAL A 86 10.93 -25.47 8.25
N PHE A 87 11.09 -25.50 9.57
CA PHE A 87 12.35 -25.82 10.21
C PHE A 87 12.63 -27.32 10.13
N ASP A 88 13.89 -27.64 9.92
CA ASP A 88 14.42 -29.00 9.92
C ASP A 88 15.49 -29.12 11.03
N GLU A 89 15.87 -30.35 11.38
CA GLU A 89 16.96 -30.58 12.33
C GLU A 89 18.31 -30.15 11.73
N ASP A 90 18.45 -30.22 10.41
CA ASP A 90 19.58 -29.64 9.67
C ASP A 90 19.20 -28.22 9.16
N PRO A 91 19.84 -27.15 9.65
CA PRO A 91 19.60 -25.79 9.18
C PRO A 91 19.80 -25.61 7.66
N ALA A 92 20.60 -26.48 7.02
CA ALA A 92 20.78 -26.46 5.57
C ALA A 92 19.56 -26.94 4.78
N LEU A 93 18.59 -27.59 5.44
CA LEU A 93 17.36 -28.12 4.86
C LEU A 93 16.12 -27.29 5.19
N GLU A 94 16.29 -26.19 5.93
CA GLU A 94 15.22 -25.20 6.13
C GLU A 94 14.67 -24.72 4.78
N ARG A 95 13.35 -24.63 4.69
CA ARG A 95 12.68 -24.22 3.45
C ARG A 95 11.49 -23.32 3.74
N HIS A 96 11.12 -22.53 2.75
CA HIS A 96 9.87 -21.77 2.80
C HIS A 96 8.78 -22.53 2.06
N GLU A 97 7.64 -22.70 2.71
CA GLU A 97 6.44 -23.24 2.09
C GLU A 97 5.38 -22.14 2.02
N THR A 98 4.76 -22.00 0.85
CA THR A 98 3.60 -21.12 0.66
C THR A 98 2.36 -21.97 0.52
N VAL A 99 1.43 -21.80 1.46
CA VAL A 99 0.17 -22.53 1.49
C VAL A 99 -0.96 -21.55 1.20
N THR A 100 -1.65 -21.75 0.07
CA THR A 100 -2.89 -21.02 -0.22
C THR A 100 -3.94 -21.43 0.80
N GLN A 101 -4.52 -20.44 1.48
CA GLN A 101 -5.49 -20.70 2.54
C GLN A 101 -6.87 -20.92 1.94
N SER A 102 -7.66 -21.86 2.49
CA SER A 102 -9.04 -22.03 2.03
C SER A 102 -9.89 -20.85 2.53
N VAL A 103 -10.67 -20.26 1.65
CA VAL A 103 -11.71 -19.29 2.00
C VAL A 103 -13.05 -19.79 1.46
N GLY A 104 -14.16 -19.29 2.00
CA GLY A 104 -15.49 -19.77 1.63
C GLY A 104 -15.80 -19.60 0.14
N TYR A 105 -15.26 -18.55 -0.48
CA TYR A 105 -15.43 -18.28 -1.91
C TYR A 105 -14.31 -17.36 -2.45
N TRP A 106 -13.74 -17.75 -3.58
CA TRP A 106 -12.81 -16.93 -4.35
C TRP A 106 -13.55 -16.23 -5.49
N HIS A 107 -13.27 -14.95 -5.69
CA HIS A 107 -13.71 -14.26 -6.89
C HIS A 107 -12.70 -14.48 -8.02
N ASP A 108 -13.17 -14.81 -9.21
CA ASP A 108 -12.35 -14.76 -10.42
C ASP A 108 -12.23 -13.29 -10.85
N PRO A 109 -11.04 -12.67 -10.74
CA PRO A 109 -10.89 -11.26 -11.09
C PRO A 109 -11.19 -11.00 -12.57
N PHE A 110 -10.95 -11.98 -13.46
CA PHE A 110 -11.21 -11.84 -14.90
C PHE A 110 -12.70 -11.82 -15.20
N ALA A 111 -13.48 -12.65 -14.50
CA ALA A 111 -14.94 -12.63 -14.60
C ALA A 111 -15.51 -11.30 -14.11
N VAL A 112 -15.04 -10.79 -12.96
CA VAL A 112 -15.48 -9.50 -12.41
C VAL A 112 -15.23 -8.35 -13.38
N ILE A 113 -14.04 -8.27 -13.98
CA ILE A 113 -13.74 -7.18 -14.93
C ILE A 113 -14.48 -7.36 -16.26
N ALA A 114 -14.70 -8.60 -16.72
CA ALA A 114 -15.46 -8.88 -17.92
C ALA A 114 -16.94 -8.46 -17.76
N ASP A 115 -17.55 -8.78 -16.62
CA ASP A 115 -18.92 -8.37 -16.27
C ASP A 115 -19.06 -6.84 -16.20
N ALA A 116 -18.01 -6.14 -15.78
CA ALA A 116 -17.95 -4.68 -15.75
C ALA A 116 -17.65 -4.03 -17.12
N GLY A 117 -17.42 -4.82 -18.17
CA GLY A 117 -17.00 -4.31 -19.48
C GLY A 117 -15.63 -3.62 -19.45
N ALA A 118 -14.78 -3.98 -18.48
CA ALA A 118 -13.44 -3.44 -18.34
C ALA A 118 -12.43 -4.23 -19.17
N THR A 119 -11.42 -3.52 -19.67
CA THR A 119 -10.32 -4.12 -20.41
C THR A 119 -9.18 -4.41 -19.46
N PHE A 120 -8.71 -5.65 -19.46
CA PHE A 120 -7.52 -6.05 -18.71
C PHE A 120 -6.34 -5.16 -19.11
N HIS A 121 -5.69 -4.58 -18.11
CA HIS A 121 -4.52 -3.75 -18.28
C HIS A 121 -3.31 -4.54 -17.81
N ALA A 122 -2.43 -4.88 -18.74
CA ALA A 122 -1.16 -5.52 -18.43
C ALA A 122 -0.16 -4.46 -17.92
N GLY A 123 -0.33 -3.95 -16.70
CA GLY A 123 0.63 -3.00 -16.12
C GLY A 123 0.57 -2.98 -14.59
N SER A 124 1.62 -3.29 -13.82
CA SER A 124 3.03 -3.42 -14.11
C SER A 124 3.63 -4.63 -13.37
N SER A 125 4.39 -5.48 -14.07
CA SER A 125 5.50 -6.16 -13.39
C SER A 125 6.57 -5.09 -13.13
N ASP A 126 7.56 -5.36 -12.29
CA ASP A 126 8.81 -4.59 -12.11
C ASP A 126 9.65 -4.40 -13.41
N ALA A 127 9.04 -4.16 -14.57
CA ALA A 127 9.61 -4.17 -15.92
C ALA A 127 10.30 -2.86 -16.29
N GLY A 128 11.02 -2.23 -15.35
CA GLY A 128 12.05 -1.21 -15.63
C GLY A 128 11.67 0.00 -16.50
N MET A 129 10.40 0.15 -16.87
CA MET A 129 9.91 1.25 -17.70
C MET A 129 9.65 2.41 -16.78
N ARG A 130 10.66 3.28 -16.65
CA ARG A 130 10.47 4.64 -16.17
C ARG A 130 9.58 5.35 -17.20
N LEU A 131 8.28 5.36 -16.93
CA LEU A 131 7.37 6.28 -17.61
C LEU A 131 7.91 7.70 -17.38
N PRO A 132 7.74 8.62 -18.36
CA PRO A 132 8.16 10.00 -18.18
C PRO A 132 7.48 10.53 -16.92
N GLN A 133 8.29 10.81 -15.90
CA GLN A 133 7.80 11.35 -14.64
C GLN A 133 7.22 12.73 -14.95
N PRO A 134 5.94 12.98 -14.66
CA PRO A 134 5.40 14.33 -14.57
C PRO A 134 6.38 15.23 -13.83
N GLU A 135 6.58 16.44 -14.35
CA GLU A 135 7.32 17.48 -13.62
C GLU A 135 6.61 17.64 -12.28
N THR A 136 7.25 17.17 -11.20
CA THR A 136 6.72 17.18 -9.84
C THR A 136 6.17 18.55 -9.54
N GLY A 137 4.87 18.64 -9.26
CA GLY A 137 4.29 19.88 -8.79
C GLY A 137 4.66 20.12 -7.34
N GLU A 138 4.66 21.39 -6.95
CA GLU A 138 4.93 21.79 -5.58
C GLU A 138 3.86 21.19 -4.65
N ALA A 139 4.29 20.51 -3.58
CA ALA A 139 3.42 20.14 -2.48
C ALA A 139 3.11 21.42 -1.70
N GLU A 140 1.85 21.85 -1.73
CA GLU A 140 1.34 22.90 -0.85
C GLU A 140 0.85 22.27 0.46
N PRO A 141 0.75 23.04 1.57
CA PRO A 141 0.41 22.50 2.89
C PRO A 141 -0.92 21.72 2.96
N ASP A 142 -1.86 21.98 2.07
CA ASP A 142 -3.20 21.39 2.04
C ASP A 142 -3.56 20.69 0.71
N ARG A 143 -2.68 20.79 -0.29
CA ARG A 143 -2.94 20.39 -1.67
C ARG A 143 -1.72 19.76 -2.32
N PHE A 144 -1.94 18.67 -3.04
CA PHE A 144 -0.97 18.13 -3.99
C PHE A 144 -1.36 18.57 -5.38
N THR A 145 -0.38 19.08 -6.12
CA THR A 145 -0.55 19.51 -7.51
C THR A 145 0.35 18.69 -8.40
N ILE A 146 -0.18 18.17 -9.50
CA ILE A 146 0.58 17.44 -10.52
C ILE A 146 0.36 18.15 -11.84
N ARG A 147 1.45 18.56 -12.50
CA ARG A 147 1.38 19.16 -13.82
C ARG A 147 1.66 18.08 -14.86
N TYR A 148 0.72 17.90 -15.78
CA TYR A 148 0.82 16.93 -16.85
C TYR A 148 0.63 17.65 -18.18
N ASP A 149 1.68 17.67 -19.02
CA ASP A 149 1.75 18.56 -20.18
C ASP A 149 1.62 20.05 -19.74
N ARG A 150 2.07 21.01 -20.56
CA ARG A 150 2.29 22.41 -20.08
C ARG A 150 1.04 23.09 -19.49
N ASP A 151 -0.16 22.57 -19.78
CA ASP A 151 -1.44 23.22 -19.53
C ASP A 151 -2.44 22.42 -18.67
N VAL A 152 -2.17 21.16 -18.28
CA VAL A 152 -3.10 20.40 -17.43
C VAL A 152 -2.55 20.27 -16.02
N ILE A 153 -3.29 20.81 -15.07
CA ILE A 153 -2.97 20.76 -13.65
C ILE A 153 -3.99 19.86 -12.98
N PHE A 154 -3.55 18.79 -12.35
CA PHE A 154 -4.35 17.95 -11.48
C PHE A 154 -4.08 18.33 -10.03
N ALA A 155 -5.12 18.39 -9.21
CA ALA A 155 -4.92 18.53 -7.77
C ALA A 155 -5.89 17.67 -6.97
N PHE A 156 -5.47 17.34 -5.76
CA PHE A 156 -6.30 16.71 -4.75
C PHE A 156 -5.88 17.21 -3.38
N SER A 157 -6.82 17.25 -2.43
CA SER A 157 -6.51 17.71 -1.08
C SER A 157 -5.81 16.60 -0.29
N GLN A 158 -4.91 16.99 0.63
CA GLN A 158 -4.33 16.02 1.56
C GLN A 158 -5.42 15.30 2.37
N MET A 159 -6.50 16.02 2.71
CA MET A 159 -7.65 15.46 3.42
C MET A 159 -8.33 14.32 2.64
N GLN A 160 -8.52 14.46 1.33
CA GLN A 160 -9.10 13.41 0.50
C GLN A 160 -8.20 12.19 0.43
N ALA A 161 -6.88 12.40 0.25
CA ALA A 161 -5.91 11.32 0.27
C ALA A 161 -5.91 10.58 1.62
N ARG A 162 -5.97 11.31 2.75
CA ARG A 162 -6.10 10.76 4.11
C ARG A 162 -7.37 9.94 4.29
N ALA A 163 -8.50 10.48 3.84
CA ALA A 163 -9.78 9.78 3.90
C ALA A 163 -9.71 8.45 3.12
N ARG A 164 -9.09 8.44 1.94
CA ARG A 164 -8.90 7.22 1.14
C ARG A 164 -7.99 6.21 1.82
N ALA A 165 -6.82 6.64 2.32
CA ALA A 165 -5.93 5.75 3.04
C ALA A 165 -6.60 5.13 4.27
N ARG A 166 -7.34 5.95 5.03
CA ARG A 166 -8.13 5.47 6.17
C ARG A 166 -9.20 4.48 5.75
N SER A 167 -9.92 4.74 4.67
CA SER A 167 -10.93 3.81 4.15
C SER A 167 -10.31 2.50 3.69
N ALA A 168 -9.16 2.53 3.02
CA ALA A 168 -8.40 1.34 2.65
C ALA A 168 -7.96 0.56 3.90
N VAL A 169 -7.46 1.25 4.92
CA VAL A 169 -7.12 0.65 6.22
C VAL A 169 -8.36 0.01 6.87
N ASP A 170 -9.50 0.69 6.91
CA ASP A 170 -10.71 0.18 7.57
C ASP A 170 -11.27 -1.08 6.87
N VAL A 171 -11.24 -1.11 5.53
CA VAL A 171 -11.70 -2.26 4.74
C VAL A 171 -10.77 -3.46 4.93
N PHE A 172 -9.45 -3.25 4.91
CA PHE A 172 -8.47 -4.34 4.99
C PHE A 172 -8.19 -4.79 6.42
N GLY A 173 -8.28 -3.88 7.39
CA GLY A 173 -8.15 -4.22 8.81
C GLY A 173 -9.19 -5.24 9.27
N GLN A 174 -10.33 -5.36 8.58
CA GLN A 174 -11.34 -6.38 8.85
C GLN A 174 -11.00 -7.75 8.27
N SER A 175 -10.18 -7.85 7.21
CA SER A 175 -9.83 -9.15 6.60
C SER A 175 -8.63 -9.83 7.27
N LEU A 176 -7.74 -9.05 7.90
CA LEU A 176 -6.46 -9.51 8.48
C LEU A 176 -6.59 -10.30 9.81
N PHE A 177 -7.80 -10.63 10.26
CA PHE A 177 -8.06 -11.10 11.61
C PHE A 177 -7.94 -12.61 11.88
N ASP A 178 -7.92 -13.43 10.84
CA ASP A 178 -8.16 -14.87 11.03
C ASP A 178 -6.89 -15.70 11.32
N ALA A 179 -5.70 -15.12 11.28
CA ALA A 179 -4.46 -15.88 11.40
C ALA A 179 -3.87 -15.85 12.83
N PRO A 180 -3.42 -17.00 13.37
CA PRO A 180 -2.80 -17.07 14.69
C PRO A 180 -1.48 -16.30 14.70
N ARG A 181 -1.33 -15.37 15.65
CA ARG A 181 -0.16 -14.48 15.76
C ARG A 181 0.69 -14.78 16.99
N MET A 182 1.93 -14.27 16.95
CA MET A 182 2.87 -14.40 18.07
C MET A 182 2.90 -13.19 19.03
N SER A 183 2.08 -12.15 18.82
CA SER A 183 2.08 -10.90 19.62
C SER A 183 0.85 -10.72 20.54
N THR A 184 0.93 -9.74 21.46
CA THR A 184 -0.07 -9.44 22.52
C THR A 184 -1.21 -8.52 22.09
N ALA A 185 -1.08 -7.83 20.95
CA ALA A 185 -2.12 -6.98 20.38
C ALA A 185 -2.62 -7.62 19.08
N SER A 186 -3.91 -7.49 18.79
CA SER A 186 -4.42 -7.96 17.50
C SER A 186 -3.84 -7.09 16.39
N THR A 187 -3.67 -7.66 15.20
CA THR A 187 -3.09 -6.88 14.11
C THR A 187 -4.01 -5.81 13.57
N ARG A 188 -5.31 -5.93 13.73
CA ARG A 188 -6.14 -4.74 13.49
C ARG A 188 -5.75 -3.61 14.44
N GLU A 189 -5.54 -3.89 15.72
CA GLU A 189 -5.16 -2.84 16.68
C GLU A 189 -3.83 -2.22 16.30
N LEU A 190 -2.81 -3.01 16.00
CA LEU A 190 -1.50 -2.50 15.57
C LEU A 190 -1.55 -1.82 14.20
N PHE A 191 -2.30 -2.36 13.25
CA PHE A 191 -2.49 -1.75 11.93
C PHE A 191 -3.21 -0.41 12.06
N LEU A 192 -4.28 -0.34 12.85
CA LEU A 192 -4.97 0.91 13.14
C LEU A 192 -4.08 1.88 13.92
N GLU A 193 -3.30 1.43 14.89
CA GLU A 193 -2.39 2.28 15.68
C GLU A 193 -1.25 2.82 14.83
N MET A 194 -0.56 1.96 14.08
CA MET A 194 0.54 2.30 13.20
C MET A 194 0.08 3.25 12.09
N PHE A 195 -1.05 2.94 11.42
CA PHE A 195 -1.56 3.80 10.38
C PHE A 195 -2.28 5.03 10.92
N ALA A 196 -2.92 5.01 12.10
CA ALA A 196 -3.45 6.23 12.71
C ALA A 196 -2.34 7.17 13.18
N GLY A 197 -1.26 6.62 13.74
CA GLY A 197 -0.06 7.35 14.12
C GLY A 197 0.68 7.94 12.92
N MET A 198 0.90 7.13 11.88
CA MET A 198 1.35 7.64 10.58
C MET A 198 0.40 8.72 10.08
N MET A 199 -0.93 8.54 10.15
CA MET A 199 -1.93 9.52 9.69
C MET A 199 -1.86 10.90 10.35
N SER A 200 -1.33 11.01 11.57
CA SER A 200 -1.01 12.32 12.17
C SER A 200 0.27 12.94 11.61
N GLU A 201 1.22 12.13 11.15
CA GLU A 201 2.57 12.53 10.68
C GLU A 201 2.75 12.35 9.15
N TRP A 202 1.71 12.58 8.35
CA TRP A 202 1.72 12.55 6.87
C TRP A 202 2.70 13.53 6.18
N GLY A 203 3.65 14.11 6.91
CA GLY A 203 4.76 14.86 6.36
C GLY A 203 5.71 14.04 5.47
N VAL A 204 5.62 12.69 5.49
CA VAL A 204 6.49 11.78 4.72
C VAL A 204 5.70 10.93 3.69
N CYS A 205 4.60 11.46 3.15
CA CYS A 205 3.93 10.85 2.00
C CYS A 205 4.47 11.46 0.70
N ASP A 206 5.21 10.67 -0.06
CA ASP A 206 5.63 11.02 -1.41
C ASP A 206 4.61 10.52 -2.43
N PHE A 207 4.39 11.32 -3.47
CA PHE A 207 3.53 10.93 -4.57
C PHE A 207 4.44 10.59 -5.74
N ALA A 208 4.66 9.29 -5.94
CA ALA A 208 5.29 8.81 -7.14
C ALA A 208 4.33 9.07 -8.30
N THR A 209 4.77 9.94 -9.20
CA THR A 209 4.07 10.25 -10.44
C THR A 209 4.25 9.14 -11.48
N ASP A 210 4.18 7.88 -11.05
CA ASP A 210 3.94 6.73 -11.92
C ASP A 210 2.49 6.79 -12.42
N GLY A 211 2.13 7.91 -13.04
CA GLY A 211 0.88 8.05 -13.77
C GLY A 211 0.95 7.08 -14.94
N LEU A 212 -0.10 6.30 -15.14
CA LEU A 212 -0.24 5.51 -16.35
C LEU A 212 -0.69 6.47 -17.46
N PRO A 213 0.15 6.79 -18.45
CA PRO A 213 -0.24 7.67 -19.55
C PRO A 213 -1.21 6.97 -20.52
N GLU A 214 -1.60 5.72 -20.26
CA GLU A 214 -2.38 4.94 -21.20
C GLU A 214 -3.86 5.28 -21.15
N GLY A 215 -4.28 6.10 -22.11
CA GLY A 215 -5.51 5.82 -22.84
C GLY A 215 -6.81 6.18 -22.13
N MET A 216 -6.80 6.85 -20.98
CA MET A 216 -7.94 7.68 -20.63
C MET A 216 -7.97 8.84 -21.63
N GLY A 217 -8.63 8.61 -22.78
CA GLY A 217 -8.91 9.61 -23.82
C GLY A 217 -9.73 10.80 -23.32
N ASP A 218 -9.92 10.87 -22.01
CA ASP A 218 -10.63 11.87 -21.28
C ASP A 218 -9.68 12.48 -20.25
N ARG A 219 -9.26 13.73 -20.52
CA ARG A 219 -8.34 14.51 -19.68
C ARG A 219 -8.90 14.83 -18.27
N ARG A 220 -9.99 14.20 -17.86
CA ARG A 220 -10.75 14.48 -16.64
C ARG A 220 -10.17 13.80 -15.39
N ILE A 221 -9.39 12.72 -15.51
CA ILE A 221 -8.87 11.99 -14.34
C ILE A 221 -7.46 11.47 -14.63
N GLN A 222 -6.61 11.50 -13.61
CA GLN A 222 -5.29 10.85 -13.59
C GLN A 222 -5.17 9.92 -12.41
N LEU A 223 -4.44 8.82 -12.59
CA LEU A 223 -4.07 7.92 -11.52
C LEU A 223 -2.73 8.35 -10.94
N VAL A 224 -2.66 8.45 -9.62
CA VAL A 224 -1.46 8.87 -8.90
C VAL A 224 -1.14 7.81 -7.86
N ARG A 225 0.11 7.38 -7.78
CA ARG A 225 0.56 6.49 -6.72
C ARG A 225 1.00 7.32 -5.52
N MET A 226 0.25 7.22 -4.43
CA MET A 226 0.66 7.71 -3.13
C MET A 226 1.54 6.65 -2.47
N GLN A 227 2.70 7.04 -1.97
CA GLN A 227 3.58 6.22 -1.14
C GLN A 227 3.75 6.92 0.20
N CYS A 228 3.29 6.29 1.27
CA CYS A 228 3.51 6.78 2.62
C CYS A 228 4.36 5.76 3.37
N GLY A 229 5.39 6.26 4.05
CA GLY A 229 6.28 5.47 4.90
C GLY A 229 7.11 6.41 5.76
N ASP A 230 7.95 5.84 6.63
CA ASP A 230 9.01 6.58 7.32
C ASP A 230 10.32 6.38 6.53
N GLU A 231 11.24 7.35 6.56
CA GLU A 231 12.52 7.30 5.81
C GLU A 231 13.35 6.06 6.17
N ASP A 232 13.13 5.53 7.38
CA ASP A 232 13.88 4.40 7.96
C ASP A 232 13.12 3.06 7.98
N VAL A 233 11.86 2.99 7.49
CA VAL A 233 11.00 1.82 7.75
C VAL A 233 10.41 1.22 6.47
N ASP A 234 10.52 -0.12 6.33
CA ASP A 234 9.93 -0.93 5.25
C ASP A 234 8.37 -0.92 5.22
N ASN A 235 7.74 -0.18 6.14
CA ASN A 235 6.30 -0.02 6.25
C ASN A 235 5.80 0.97 5.20
N SER A 236 5.53 0.46 4.00
CA SER A 236 5.01 1.27 2.91
C SER A 236 3.53 1.00 2.65
N LEU A 237 2.76 2.08 2.60
CA LEU A 237 1.43 2.12 2.02
C LEU A 237 1.55 2.73 0.63
N SER A 238 1.35 1.91 -0.40
CA SER A 238 1.29 2.36 -1.79
C SER A 238 -0.12 2.23 -2.34
N LEU A 239 -0.85 3.34 -2.48
CA LEU A 239 -2.23 3.36 -2.96
C LEU A 239 -2.35 4.13 -4.26
N ILE A 240 -3.26 3.70 -5.13
CA ILE A 240 -3.62 4.46 -6.32
C ILE A 240 -4.76 5.42 -5.95
N GLN A 241 -4.57 6.70 -6.23
CA GLN A 241 -5.51 7.81 -6.01
C GLN A 241 -6.00 8.37 -7.35
N LEU A 242 -7.28 8.76 -7.40
CA LEU A 242 -7.82 9.54 -8.52
C LEU A 242 -7.52 11.03 -8.30
N ALA A 243 -6.86 11.67 -9.26
CA ALA A 243 -6.64 13.11 -9.31
C ALA A 243 -7.47 13.73 -10.45
N ARG A 244 -8.02 14.93 -10.22
CA ARG A 244 -8.89 15.63 -11.18
C ARG A 244 -8.28 16.97 -11.57
N PRO A 245 -8.52 17.46 -12.80
CA PRO A 245 -7.96 18.72 -13.24
C PRO A 245 -8.57 19.88 -12.44
N THR A 246 -7.72 20.80 -12.01
CA THR A 246 -8.14 22.07 -11.41
C THR A 246 -8.29 23.12 -12.49
N GLY A 247 -9.46 23.76 -12.60
CA GLY A 247 -9.60 25.05 -13.29
C GLY A 247 -9.82 25.02 -14.80
N ALA A 248 -10.30 23.92 -15.41
CA ALA A 248 -10.93 24.01 -16.73
C ALA A 248 -12.45 24.10 -16.53
N ASP A 249 -12.96 25.32 -16.54
CA ASP A 249 -14.39 25.62 -16.56
C ASP A 249 -15.13 24.68 -17.52
N SER A 250 -16.03 23.90 -16.93
CA SER A 250 -17.14 23.26 -17.62
C SER A 250 -18.11 24.25 -18.28
N GLU A 251 -17.83 25.56 -18.26
CA GLU A 251 -18.69 26.59 -18.85
C GLU A 251 -18.53 26.79 -20.35
N ASN A 252 -17.52 26.20 -21.02
CA ASN A 252 -17.30 26.41 -22.46
C ASN A 252 -17.44 25.16 -23.37
N ARG A 253 -18.14 24.12 -22.93
CA ARG A 253 -18.59 23.03 -23.81
C ARG A 253 -20.12 22.98 -23.90
N ARG A 254 -20.67 23.89 -24.70
CA ARG A 254 -21.97 23.74 -25.36
C ARG A 254 -21.75 23.63 -26.87
#